data_AF-A0A4Q4CJH0-F1
#
_entry.id   AF-A0A4Q4CJH0-F1
#
_cell.length_a   1.000
_cell.length_b   1.000
_cell.length_c   1.000
_cell.angle_alpha   90.00
_cell.angle_beta   90.00
_cell.angle_gamma   90.00
#
_symmetry.space_group_name_H-M   'P 1'
#
loop_
_entity.id
_entity.type
_entity.pdbx_description
1 polymer ?
#
loop_
_entity_poly.entity_id
_entity_poly.type
_entity_poly.pdbx_seq_one_letter_code
_entity_poly.pdbx_strand_id
1 'polypeptide(L)'
;MSGSTKSLAIPAETPAAALRRRFPTFNDLQRRAKWRVARFAYDFVAGGVGDGAPNVAHNRAAMDAVRIVPRYAVDVSAVSIRTNLFGQDYEAPVGVAPMGNIGMVWPEADAILAASAQAARIPYVSSTVANVPMERLAALAPDVFWFQLYGLPADKHALSFDLIRRAEAVGAKALVLTLDVPMRQKRVHDIRNGLVMPFRYRPRTFLDIARAPFWALEMLTKGQPTFPNMRKYVGENASLAEMAG
;
A
#
# COMPACT_ATOMS: atom_id res chain seq x y z
N MET A 1 -5.99 -60.53 9.90
CA MET A 1 -5.42 -59.20 10.18
C MET A 1 -5.56 -58.36 8.91
N SER A 2 -6.64 -57.57 8.80
CA SER A 2 -6.93 -56.77 7.62
C SER A 2 -6.38 -55.35 7.82
N GLY A 3 -5.29 -55.03 7.14
CA GLY A 3 -4.69 -53.70 7.16
C GLY A 3 -5.43 -52.77 6.20
N SER A 4 -6.24 -51.87 6.75
CA SER A 4 -6.89 -50.80 6.00
C SER A 4 -5.84 -49.81 5.50
N THR A 5 -5.55 -49.85 4.19
CA THR A 5 -4.75 -48.84 3.50
C THR A 5 -5.59 -47.58 3.38
N LYS A 6 -5.48 -46.66 4.36
CA LYS A 6 -6.02 -45.31 4.20
C LYS A 6 -5.24 -44.62 3.09
N SER A 7 -5.86 -44.54 1.91
CA SER A 7 -5.42 -43.67 0.82
C SER A 7 -5.33 -42.24 1.36
N LEU A 8 -4.11 -41.71 1.46
CA LEU A 8 -3.86 -40.29 1.74
C LEU A 8 -4.28 -39.50 0.49
N ALA A 9 -5.57 -39.17 0.41
CA ALA A 9 -6.05 -38.21 -0.57
C ALA A 9 -5.31 -36.89 -0.34
N ILE A 10 -4.51 -36.46 -1.32
CA ILE A 10 -3.88 -35.14 -1.30
C ILE A 10 -5.02 -34.11 -1.37
N PRO A 11 -5.20 -33.26 -0.36
CA PRO A 11 -6.29 -32.28 -0.38
C PRO A 11 -6.14 -31.35 -1.58
N ALA A 12 -7.27 -30.98 -2.19
CA ALA A 12 -7.28 -30.06 -3.32
C ALA A 12 -6.60 -28.74 -2.94
N GLU A 13 -5.72 -28.25 -3.82
CA GLU A 13 -4.93 -27.06 -3.57
C GLU A 13 -5.84 -25.82 -3.45
N THR A 14 -5.69 -25.06 -2.35
CA THR A 14 -6.43 -23.81 -2.20
C THR A 14 -5.91 -22.76 -3.18
N PRO A 15 -6.75 -21.78 -3.61
CA PRO A 15 -6.30 -20.69 -4.49
C PRO A 15 -5.08 -19.93 -3.94
N ALA A 16 -5.01 -19.75 -2.61
CA ALA A 16 -3.89 -19.10 -1.96
C ALA A 16 -2.59 -19.93 -2.05
N ALA A 17 -2.68 -21.26 -1.90
CA ALA A 17 -1.54 -22.16 -2.07
C ALA A 17 -1.04 -22.15 -3.52
N ALA A 18 -1.95 -22.17 -4.49
CA ALA A 18 -1.60 -22.08 -5.91
C ALA A 18 -0.89 -20.76 -6.25
N LEU A 19 -1.34 -19.64 -5.68
CA LEU A 19 -0.68 -18.34 -5.84
C LEU A 19 0.72 -18.31 -5.21
N ARG A 20 0.88 -18.85 -4.00
CA ARG A 20 2.20 -18.94 -3.34
C ARG A 20 3.18 -19.81 -4.12
N ARG A 21 2.72 -20.92 -4.72
CA ARG A 21 3.57 -21.75 -5.58
C ARG A 21 3.95 -21.03 -6.87
N ARG A 22 3.02 -20.27 -7.46
CA ARG A 22 3.24 -19.53 -8.71
C ARG A 22 4.11 -18.28 -8.53
N PHE A 23 4.01 -17.63 -7.38
CA PHE A 23 4.74 -16.41 -7.02
C PHE A 23 5.39 -16.58 -5.63
N PRO A 24 6.44 -17.42 -5.52
CA PRO A 24 7.05 -17.75 -4.23
C PRO A 24 7.80 -16.58 -3.60
N THR A 25 8.19 -15.57 -4.38
CA THR A 25 8.93 -14.40 -3.88
C THR A 25 8.24 -13.10 -4.26
N PHE A 26 8.53 -12.04 -3.49
CA PHE A 26 8.13 -10.67 -3.83
C PHE A 26 8.62 -10.23 -5.22
N ASN A 27 9.78 -10.73 -5.67
CA ASN A 27 10.30 -10.43 -7.00
C ASN A 27 9.41 -11.02 -8.10
N ASP A 28 8.77 -12.16 -7.88
CA ASP A 28 7.85 -12.78 -8.84
C ASP A 28 6.56 -11.94 -8.95
N LEU A 29 6.04 -11.49 -7.81
CA LEU A 29 4.91 -10.56 -7.76
C LEU A 29 5.24 -9.23 -8.44
N GLN A 30 6.41 -8.65 -8.17
CA GLN A 30 6.86 -7.41 -8.79
C GLN A 30 7.01 -7.55 -10.31
N ARG A 31 7.60 -8.65 -10.80
CA ARG A 31 7.70 -8.92 -12.25
C ARG A 31 6.32 -9.06 -12.88
N ARG A 32 5.38 -9.73 -12.20
CA ARG A 32 4.00 -9.85 -12.70
C ARG A 32 3.29 -8.50 -12.73
N ALA A 33 3.49 -7.66 -11.71
CA ALA A 33 2.89 -6.33 -11.61
C ALA A 33 3.30 -5.43 -12.79
N LYS A 34 4.59 -5.45 -13.19
CA LYS A 34 5.10 -4.67 -14.35
C LYS A 34 4.31 -4.85 -15.65
N TRP A 35 3.67 -6.02 -15.82
CA TRP A 35 2.88 -6.36 -17.01
C TRP A 35 1.38 -6.30 -16.78
N ARG A 36 0.94 -6.19 -15.52
CA ARG A 36 -0.48 -6.20 -15.16
C ARG A 36 -1.04 -4.79 -14.98
N VAL A 37 -0.22 -3.82 -14.60
CA VAL A 37 -0.61 -2.42 -14.43
C VAL A 37 0.01 -1.54 -15.51
N ALA A 38 -0.58 -0.38 -15.76
CA ALA A 38 -0.02 0.60 -16.69
C ALA A 38 1.38 1.03 -16.23
N ARG A 39 2.30 1.25 -17.18
CA ARG A 39 3.71 1.50 -16.85
C ARG A 39 3.91 2.73 -15.97
N PHE A 40 3.18 3.81 -16.22
CA PHE A 40 3.25 5.02 -15.40
C PHE A 40 2.81 4.75 -13.94
N ALA A 41 1.80 3.91 -13.73
CA ALA A 41 1.30 3.56 -12.41
C ALA A 41 2.30 2.63 -11.67
N TYR A 42 2.95 1.72 -12.40
CA TYR A 42 4.06 0.93 -11.87
C TYR A 42 5.23 1.83 -11.43
N ASP A 43 5.66 2.74 -12.31
CA ASP A 43 6.79 3.62 -12.06
C ASP A 43 6.53 4.57 -10.88
N PHE A 44 5.30 5.03 -10.67
CA PHE A 44 4.91 5.85 -9.51
C PHE A 44 5.21 5.18 -8.15
N VAL A 45 5.01 3.86 -8.06
CA VAL A 45 5.29 3.09 -6.83
C VAL A 45 6.75 2.65 -6.77
N ALA A 46 7.31 2.22 -7.90
CA ALA A 46 8.65 1.67 -7.94
C ALA A 46 9.76 2.72 -7.94
N GLY A 47 9.43 3.97 -8.27
CA GLY A 47 10.39 5.05 -8.44
C GLY A 47 10.82 5.70 -7.13
N GLY A 48 12.03 6.27 -7.14
CA GLY A 48 12.57 7.08 -6.05
C GLY A 48 12.72 8.56 -6.41
N VAL A 49 13.14 9.37 -5.43
CA VAL A 49 13.44 10.80 -5.61
C VAL A 49 14.78 11.00 -6.34
N GLY A 50 14.87 12.05 -7.15
CA GLY A 50 16.05 12.35 -7.98
C GLY A 50 16.20 11.33 -9.11
N ASP A 51 17.42 10.82 -9.29
CA ASP A 51 17.69 9.71 -10.21
C ASP A 51 17.08 8.39 -9.73
N GLY A 52 16.58 8.35 -8.49
CA GLY A 52 15.65 7.35 -7.93
C GLY A 52 16.24 5.96 -7.74
N ALA A 53 16.67 5.32 -8.82
CA ALA A 53 17.19 3.96 -8.83
C ALA A 53 18.37 3.74 -7.86
N PRO A 54 19.36 4.64 -7.74
CA PRO A 54 20.44 4.48 -6.77
C PRO A 54 19.94 4.46 -5.31
N ASN A 55 18.98 5.32 -4.97
CA ASN A 55 18.43 5.41 -3.62
C ASN A 55 17.60 4.17 -3.26
N VAL A 56 16.78 3.67 -4.19
CA VAL A 56 16.01 2.44 -4.00
C VAL A 56 16.95 1.22 -3.87
N ALA A 57 18.00 1.17 -4.70
CA ALA A 57 19.01 0.11 -4.62
C ALA A 57 19.80 0.16 -3.30
N HIS A 58 20.11 1.36 -2.80
CA HIS A 58 20.79 1.55 -1.53
C HIS A 58 20.00 0.94 -0.36
N ASN A 59 18.70 1.21 -0.27
CA ASN A 59 17.84 0.64 0.78
C ASN A 59 17.82 -0.90 0.74
N ARG A 60 17.76 -1.49 -0.46
CA ARG A 60 17.82 -2.95 -0.65
C ARG A 60 19.17 -3.50 -0.20
N ALA A 61 20.26 -2.88 -0.63
CA ALA A 61 21.61 -3.29 -0.29
C ALA A 61 21.87 -3.21 1.23
N ALA A 62 21.33 -2.19 1.91
CA ALA A 62 21.41 -2.07 3.36
C ALA A 62 20.71 -3.23 4.09
N MET A 63 19.55 -3.66 3.60
CA MET A 63 18.85 -4.84 4.14
C MET A 63 19.61 -6.14 3.84
N ASP A 64 20.18 -6.28 2.65
CA ASP A 64 20.99 -7.46 2.27
C ASP A 64 22.31 -7.56 3.06
N ALA A 65 22.81 -6.44 3.59
CA ALA A 65 24.00 -6.42 4.43
C ALA A 65 23.75 -7.04 5.81
N VAL A 66 22.50 -7.12 6.27
CA VAL A 66 22.14 -7.74 7.55
C VAL A 66 22.20 -9.27 7.41
N ARG A 67 23.18 -9.89 8.07
CA ARG A 67 23.35 -11.35 8.08
C ARG A 67 22.80 -11.96 9.36
N ILE A 68 22.06 -13.06 9.22
CA ILE A 68 21.53 -13.83 10.35
C ILE A 68 22.53 -14.93 10.70
N VAL A 69 22.92 -15.03 11.96
CA VAL A 69 23.76 -16.12 12.47
C VAL A 69 22.84 -17.23 13.00
N PRO A 70 22.79 -18.42 12.36
CA PRO A 70 21.95 -19.51 12.85
C PRO A 70 22.45 -20.01 14.20
N ARG A 71 21.52 -20.35 15.09
CA ARG A 71 21.79 -21.04 16.35
C ARG A 71 21.28 -22.47 16.24
N TYR A 72 22.14 -23.43 16.58
CA TYR A 72 21.85 -24.86 16.47
C TYR A 72 21.50 -25.45 17.84
N ALA A 73 20.83 -26.61 17.84
CA ALA A 73 20.38 -27.31 19.05
C ALA A 73 19.43 -26.49 19.95
N VAL A 74 18.59 -25.65 19.33
CA VAL A 74 17.50 -24.92 19.99
C VAL A 74 16.18 -25.58 19.60
N ASP A 75 15.29 -25.80 20.58
CA ASP A 75 13.94 -26.28 20.29
C ASP A 75 13.14 -25.19 19.55
N VAL A 76 12.71 -25.51 18.34
CA VAL A 76 11.89 -24.66 17.45
C VAL A 76 10.56 -25.32 17.09
N SER A 77 10.11 -26.29 17.90
CA SER A 77 8.83 -26.97 17.70
C SER A 77 7.62 -26.03 17.78
N ALA A 78 7.74 -24.91 18.50
CA ALA A 78 6.75 -23.85 18.58
C ALA A 78 7.41 -22.47 18.46
N VAL A 79 7.39 -21.89 17.26
CA VAL A 79 7.86 -20.52 17.00
C VAL A 79 6.67 -19.58 16.86
N SER A 80 6.66 -18.50 17.64
CA SER A 80 5.69 -17.42 17.52
C SER A 80 6.38 -16.15 17.05
N ILE A 81 5.76 -15.47 16.07
CA ILE A 81 6.13 -14.12 15.63
C ILE A 81 5.11 -13.08 16.09
N ARG A 82 4.17 -13.45 16.97
CA ARG A 82 3.19 -12.52 17.52
C ARG A 82 3.89 -11.42 18.31
N THR A 83 3.34 -10.21 18.26
CA THR A 83 3.87 -9.06 18.98
C THR A 83 2.74 -8.23 19.57
N ASN A 84 3.01 -7.60 20.71
CA ASN A 84 2.18 -6.53 21.24
C ASN A 84 2.80 -5.18 20.86
N LEU A 85 2.00 -4.26 20.33
CA LEU A 85 2.45 -2.92 19.97
C LEU A 85 1.34 -1.91 20.28
N PHE A 86 1.67 -0.88 21.06
CA PHE A 86 0.71 0.13 21.54
C PHE A 86 -0.52 -0.48 22.25
N GLY A 87 -0.32 -1.58 22.99
CA GLY A 87 -1.39 -2.28 23.70
C GLY A 87 -2.32 -3.11 22.81
N GLN A 88 -1.96 -3.34 21.54
CA GLN A 88 -2.69 -4.21 20.62
C GLN A 88 -1.86 -5.43 20.26
N ASP A 89 -2.51 -6.61 20.22
CA ASP A 89 -1.88 -7.85 19.78
C ASP A 89 -2.00 -8.05 18.27
N TYR A 90 -0.85 -8.23 17.62
CA TYR A 90 -0.71 -8.50 16.19
C TYR A 90 -0.13 -9.89 15.94
N GLU A 91 -0.53 -10.51 14.84
CA GLU A 91 -0.07 -11.86 14.48
C GLU A 91 1.37 -11.88 13.93
N ALA A 92 1.90 -10.72 13.52
CA ALA A 92 3.27 -10.58 13.02
C ALA A 92 3.79 -9.15 13.23
N PRO A 93 5.13 -8.93 13.31
CA PRO A 93 5.74 -7.62 13.54
C PRO A 93 5.97 -6.88 12.21
N VAL A 94 4.96 -6.90 11.34
CA VAL A 94 4.96 -6.25 10.02
C VAL A 94 3.61 -5.60 9.80
N GLY A 95 3.54 -4.55 9.00
CA GLY A 95 2.28 -3.87 8.70
C GLY A 95 2.28 -3.27 7.29
N VAL A 96 1.10 -2.81 6.85
CA VAL A 96 0.94 -2.10 5.58
C VAL A 96 1.27 -0.63 5.82
N ALA A 97 2.34 -0.16 5.18
CA ALA A 97 2.78 1.23 5.23
C ALA A 97 1.77 2.18 4.54
N PRO A 98 1.70 3.46 4.96
CA PRO A 98 0.80 4.42 4.34
C PRO A 98 1.27 4.76 2.93
N MET A 99 0.42 4.48 1.94
CA MET A 99 0.70 4.74 0.53
C MET A 99 -0.41 5.64 -0.04
N GLY A 100 -0.04 6.87 -0.39
CA GLY A 100 -0.97 7.82 -1.01
C GLY A 100 -1.26 7.49 -2.47
N ASN A 101 -2.48 7.78 -2.92
CA ASN A 101 -2.91 7.63 -4.31
C ASN A 101 -2.68 6.22 -4.92
N ILE A 102 -2.72 5.17 -4.10
CA ILE A 102 -2.43 3.81 -4.58
C ILE A 102 -3.57 3.21 -5.43
N GLY A 103 -4.74 3.84 -5.41
CA GLY A 103 -5.83 3.60 -6.35
C GLY A 103 -5.43 3.81 -7.81
N MET A 104 -4.36 4.56 -8.10
CA MET A 104 -3.79 4.65 -9.45
C MET A 104 -3.17 3.33 -9.94
N VAL A 105 -2.70 2.48 -9.01
CA VAL A 105 -2.11 1.17 -9.32
C VAL A 105 -3.18 0.14 -9.60
N TRP A 106 -4.22 0.12 -8.78
CA TRP A 106 -5.34 -0.78 -8.92
C TRP A 106 -6.58 -0.18 -8.23
N PRO A 107 -7.78 -0.25 -8.82
CA PRO A 107 -8.98 0.26 -8.18
C PRO A 107 -9.20 -0.38 -6.81
N GLU A 108 -9.69 0.40 -5.85
CA GLU A 108 -9.99 -0.08 -4.49
C GLU A 108 -8.76 -0.65 -3.74
N ALA A 109 -7.53 -0.31 -4.17
CA ALA A 109 -6.31 -0.83 -3.55
C ALA A 109 -6.23 -0.57 -2.04
N ASP A 110 -6.61 0.63 -1.56
CA ASP A 110 -6.67 0.93 -0.12
C ASP A 110 -7.63 -0.03 0.62
N ALA A 111 -8.81 -0.28 0.06
CA ALA A 111 -9.81 -1.18 0.67
C ALA A 111 -9.35 -2.64 0.67
N ILE A 112 -8.72 -3.09 -0.43
CA ILE A 112 -8.14 -4.43 -0.54
C ILE A 112 -7.04 -4.62 0.51
N LEU A 113 -6.16 -3.64 0.67
CA LEU A 113 -5.08 -3.68 1.65
C LEU A 113 -5.60 -3.66 3.09
N ALA A 114 -6.58 -2.80 3.39
CA ALA A 114 -7.22 -2.75 4.70
C ALA A 114 -7.87 -4.10 5.08
N ALA A 115 -8.68 -4.67 4.20
CA ALA A 115 -9.33 -5.96 4.42
C ALA A 115 -8.30 -7.10 4.56
N SER A 116 -7.22 -7.07 3.77
CA SER A 116 -6.15 -8.07 3.84
C SER A 116 -5.38 -7.97 5.16
N ALA A 117 -5.09 -6.75 5.63
CA ALA A 117 -4.40 -6.51 6.89
C ALA A 117 -5.25 -6.93 8.10
N GLN A 118 -6.57 -6.68 8.06
CA GLN A 118 -7.51 -7.17 9.07
C GLN A 118 -7.54 -8.69 9.11
N ALA A 119 -7.65 -9.35 7.95
CA ALA A 119 -7.65 -10.81 7.86
C ALA A 119 -6.34 -11.44 8.37
N ALA A 120 -5.21 -10.76 8.15
CA ALA A 120 -3.90 -11.18 8.65
C ALA A 120 -3.59 -10.68 10.07
N ARG A 121 -4.47 -9.87 10.67
CA ARG A 121 -4.27 -9.19 11.97
C ARG A 121 -2.91 -8.50 12.10
N ILE A 122 -2.58 -7.68 11.11
CA ILE A 122 -1.39 -6.82 11.08
C ILE A 122 -1.79 -5.35 10.94
N PRO A 123 -0.99 -4.37 11.42
CA PRO A 123 -1.32 -2.95 11.29
C PRO A 123 -1.60 -2.54 9.84
N TYR A 124 -2.64 -1.74 9.63
CA TYR A 124 -2.93 -1.06 8.38
C TYR A 124 -2.87 0.45 8.59
N VAL A 125 -1.90 1.12 7.98
CA VAL A 125 -1.75 2.57 8.08
C VAL A 125 -2.37 3.24 6.85
N SER A 126 -3.49 3.92 7.02
CA SER A 126 -4.15 4.68 5.95
C SER A 126 -3.47 6.01 5.71
N SER A 127 -3.21 6.38 4.45
CA SER A 127 -2.68 7.70 4.12
C SER A 127 -3.73 8.82 4.23
N THR A 128 -3.30 10.04 4.52
CA THR A 128 -4.14 11.27 4.39
C THR A 128 -4.73 11.38 2.98
N VAL A 129 -3.96 11.02 1.95
CA VAL A 129 -4.33 11.09 0.53
C VAL A 129 -4.69 9.71 -0.05
N ALA A 130 -5.31 8.84 0.77
CA ALA A 130 -5.90 7.59 0.31
C ALA A 130 -7.07 7.84 -0.67
N ASN A 131 -7.37 6.88 -1.54
CA ASN A 131 -8.46 6.97 -2.51
C ASN A 131 -9.80 6.46 -1.98
N VAL A 132 -9.83 5.94 -0.75
CA VAL A 132 -11.02 5.46 -0.04
C VAL A 132 -11.18 6.27 1.26
N PRO A 133 -12.42 6.66 1.65
CA PRO A 133 -12.65 7.40 2.89
C PRO A 133 -12.15 6.62 4.12
N MET A 134 -11.54 7.31 5.08
CA MET A 134 -11.02 6.68 6.30
C MET A 134 -12.10 5.90 7.07
N GLU A 135 -13.34 6.37 7.06
CA GLU A 135 -14.48 5.73 7.73
C GLU A 135 -14.75 4.34 7.15
N ARG A 136 -14.67 4.21 5.83
CA ARG A 136 -14.84 2.91 5.16
C ARG A 136 -13.65 1.99 5.40
N LEU A 137 -12.43 2.54 5.41
CA LEU A 137 -11.22 1.76 5.68
C LEU A 137 -11.19 1.25 7.13
N ALA A 138 -11.58 2.08 8.09
CA ALA A 138 -11.72 1.68 9.49
C ALA A 138 -12.80 0.61 9.68
N ALA A 139 -13.90 0.67 8.93
CA ALA A 139 -14.92 -0.39 8.94
C ALA A 139 -14.40 -1.73 8.36
N LEU A 140 -13.48 -1.69 7.39
CA LEU A 140 -12.84 -2.89 6.82
C LEU A 140 -11.72 -3.44 7.71
N ALA A 141 -11.11 -2.61 8.55
CA ALA A 141 -9.97 -2.97 9.40
C ALA A 141 -10.10 -2.49 10.85
N PRO A 142 -11.23 -2.75 11.54
CA PRO A 142 -11.56 -2.11 12.82
C PRO A 142 -10.56 -2.39 13.95
N ASP A 143 -9.86 -3.52 13.90
CA ASP A 143 -8.93 -3.92 14.95
C ASP A 143 -7.51 -3.40 14.71
N VAL A 144 -7.17 -3.09 13.46
CA VAL A 144 -5.78 -2.84 13.03
C VAL A 144 -5.59 -1.51 12.31
N PHE A 145 -6.63 -0.67 12.24
CA PHE A 145 -6.61 0.60 11.54
C PHE A 145 -5.78 1.67 12.26
N TRP A 146 -4.77 2.19 11.58
CA TRP A 146 -3.95 3.33 11.96
C TRP A 146 -4.14 4.44 10.92
N PHE A 147 -3.94 5.69 11.30
CA PHE A 147 -4.08 6.83 10.38
C PHE A 147 -2.77 7.61 10.26
N GLN A 148 -2.32 7.85 9.03
CA GLN A 148 -1.18 8.69 8.71
C GLN A 148 -1.63 10.11 8.37
N LEU A 149 -0.99 11.08 9.02
CA LEU A 149 -1.24 12.51 8.86
C LEU A 149 -0.03 13.20 8.22
N TYR A 150 -0.25 13.91 7.12
CA TYR A 150 0.64 14.98 6.68
C TYR A 150 0.27 16.26 7.41
N GLY A 151 1.28 16.97 7.95
CA GLY A 151 1.06 18.28 8.55
C GLY A 151 0.63 19.29 7.49
N LEU A 152 -0.63 19.74 7.55
CA LEU A 152 -1.16 20.77 6.66
C LEU A 152 -1.28 22.07 7.47
N PRO A 153 -0.32 23.00 7.37
CA PRO A 153 -0.25 24.19 8.23
C PRO A 153 -1.20 25.31 7.81
N ALA A 154 -1.81 25.21 6.63
CA ALA A 154 -2.82 26.15 6.16
C ALA A 154 -3.97 26.26 7.18
N ASP A 155 -4.55 27.46 7.26
CA ASP A 155 -5.64 27.80 8.19
C ASP A 155 -5.39 27.34 9.64
N LYS A 156 -4.17 27.63 10.15
CA LYS A 156 -3.75 27.28 11.52
C LYS A 156 -3.94 25.80 11.86
N HIS A 157 -3.66 24.91 10.91
CA HIS A 157 -3.82 23.46 11.04
C HIS A 157 -5.28 22.97 11.22
N ALA A 158 -6.29 23.78 10.91
CA ALA A 158 -7.70 23.41 11.09
C ALA A 158 -8.05 22.05 10.45
N LEU A 159 -7.55 21.81 9.23
CA LEU A 159 -7.72 20.54 8.53
C LEU A 159 -7.03 19.38 9.26
N SER A 160 -5.79 19.58 9.70
CA SER A 160 -5.04 18.54 10.42
C SER A 160 -5.78 18.11 11.69
N PHE A 161 -6.31 19.07 12.46
CA PHE A 161 -7.09 18.79 13.65
C PHE A 161 -8.43 18.11 13.34
N ASP A 162 -9.12 18.49 12.26
CA ASP A 162 -10.34 17.79 11.85
C ASP A 162 -10.08 16.32 11.48
N LEU A 163 -9.01 16.05 10.74
CA LEU A 163 -8.63 14.68 10.38
C LEU A 163 -8.25 13.84 11.60
N ILE A 164 -7.57 14.43 12.58
CA ILE A 164 -7.28 13.77 13.86
C ILE A 164 -8.58 13.40 14.56
N ARG A 165 -9.53 14.34 14.70
CA ARG A 165 -10.83 14.07 15.34
C ARG A 165 -11.61 12.98 14.60
N ARG A 166 -11.57 12.96 13.26
CA ARG A 166 -12.20 11.90 12.46
C ARG A 166 -11.53 10.55 12.67
N ALA A 167 -10.20 10.51 12.69
CA ALA A 167 -9.43 9.29 12.94
C ALA A 167 -9.73 8.71 14.34
N GLU A 168 -9.82 9.57 15.36
CA GLU A 168 -10.26 9.19 16.71
C GLU A 168 -11.69 8.65 16.70
N ALA A 169 -12.63 9.34 16.03
CA ALA A 169 -14.04 8.95 15.97
C ALA A 169 -14.26 7.58 15.31
N VAL A 170 -13.43 7.20 14.35
CA VAL A 170 -13.48 5.87 13.70
C VAL A 170 -12.68 4.80 14.47
N GLY A 171 -12.08 5.15 15.61
CA GLY A 171 -11.40 4.21 16.49
C GLY A 171 -9.99 3.81 16.03
N ALA A 172 -9.26 4.71 15.36
CA ALA A 172 -7.88 4.48 14.97
C ALA A 172 -6.99 4.13 16.17
N LYS A 173 -6.17 3.09 16.04
CA LYS A 173 -5.32 2.58 17.13
C LYS A 173 -4.03 3.38 17.32
N ALA A 174 -3.59 4.05 16.26
CA ALA A 174 -2.42 4.93 16.30
C ALA A 174 -2.52 6.03 15.24
N LEU A 175 -1.90 7.16 15.55
CA LEU A 175 -1.66 8.26 14.62
C LEU A 175 -0.19 8.25 14.20
N VAL A 176 0.07 8.30 12.90
CA VAL A 176 1.42 8.34 12.31
C VAL A 176 1.63 9.71 11.69
N LEU A 177 2.41 10.57 12.34
CA LEU A 177 2.73 11.89 11.80
C LEU A 177 3.93 11.81 10.85
N THR A 178 3.73 12.18 9.59
CA THR A 178 4.78 12.17 8.56
C THR A 178 5.37 13.56 8.38
N LEU A 179 6.67 13.71 8.65
CA LEU A 179 7.40 14.99 8.65
C LEU A 179 8.48 15.10 7.55
N ASP A 180 8.72 14.04 6.79
CA ASP A 180 9.81 13.93 5.80
C ASP A 180 9.47 14.52 4.42
N VAL A 181 8.28 15.11 4.27
CA VAL A 181 7.83 15.79 3.03
C VAL A 181 7.52 17.27 3.32
N PRO A 182 8.54 18.09 3.66
CA PRO A 182 8.32 19.53 3.89
C PRO A 182 8.06 20.29 2.58
N MET A 183 8.43 19.70 1.44
CA MET A 183 8.25 20.25 0.11
C MET A 183 8.08 19.13 -0.91
N ARG A 184 7.63 19.47 -2.12
CA ARG A 184 7.50 18.51 -3.21
C ARG A 184 8.83 17.91 -3.60
N GLN A 185 8.84 16.59 -3.69
CA GLN A 185 9.99 15.82 -4.10
C GLN A 185 10.10 15.82 -5.63
N LYS A 186 11.32 15.99 -6.15
CA LYS A 186 11.61 15.85 -7.58
C LYS A 186 11.65 14.36 -7.95
N ARG A 187 10.52 13.83 -8.43
CA ARG A 187 10.42 12.45 -8.95
C ARG A 187 10.54 12.45 -10.47
N VAL A 188 11.73 12.14 -10.97
CA VAL A 188 12.05 12.26 -12.41
C VAL A 188 11.20 11.32 -13.28
N HIS A 189 10.82 10.14 -12.75
CA HIS A 189 9.94 9.21 -13.44
C HIS A 189 8.53 9.76 -13.62
N ASP A 190 7.95 10.38 -12.58
CA ASP A 190 6.64 11.04 -12.66
C ASP A 190 6.66 12.19 -13.67
N ILE A 191 7.73 12.99 -13.69
CA ILE A 191 7.95 14.06 -14.67
C ILE A 191 7.99 13.51 -16.11
N ARG A 192 8.73 12.42 -16.34
CA ARG A 192 8.82 11.77 -17.66
C ARG A 192 7.49 11.18 -18.13
N ASN A 193 6.71 10.64 -17.19
CA ASN A 193 5.42 10.00 -17.44
C ASN A 193 4.25 11.00 -17.52
N GLY A 194 4.48 12.29 -17.27
CA GLY A 194 3.44 13.31 -17.31
C GLY A 194 2.47 13.24 -16.13
N LEU A 195 2.89 12.62 -15.01
CA LEU A 195 2.14 12.48 -13.77
C LEU A 195 2.25 13.71 -12.84
N VAL A 196 2.87 14.78 -13.34
CA VAL A 196 2.96 16.07 -12.64
C VAL A 196 1.76 16.91 -13.04
N MET A 197 1.21 17.67 -12.10
CA MET A 197 0.10 18.57 -12.39
C MET A 197 0.55 19.79 -13.23
N PRO A 198 -0.26 20.24 -14.20
CA PRO A 198 -1.47 19.57 -14.70
C PRO A 198 -1.10 18.30 -15.49
N PHE A 199 -1.86 17.20 -15.27
CA PHE A 199 -1.63 15.93 -15.95
C PHE A 199 -1.60 16.13 -17.46
N ARG A 200 -0.53 15.66 -18.11
CA ARG A 200 -0.37 15.74 -19.56
C ARG A 200 -0.40 14.34 -20.15
N TYR A 201 -1.54 13.96 -20.72
CA TYR A 201 -1.65 12.73 -21.49
C TYR A 201 -0.74 12.81 -22.71
N ARG A 202 0.31 12.00 -22.73
CA ARG A 202 1.23 11.89 -23.87
C ARG A 202 0.80 10.70 -24.74
N PRO A 203 1.18 10.64 -26.02
CA PRO A 203 0.97 9.44 -26.85
C PRO A 203 1.48 8.15 -26.17
N ARG A 204 2.57 8.25 -25.42
CA ARG A 204 3.12 7.16 -24.61
C ARG A 204 2.17 6.69 -23.50
N THR A 205 1.40 7.58 -22.89
CA THR A 205 0.41 7.22 -21.87
C THR A 205 -0.67 6.30 -22.45
N PHE A 206 -1.16 6.57 -23.66
CA PHE A 206 -2.11 5.69 -24.35
C PHE A 206 -1.52 4.31 -24.65
N LEU A 207 -0.25 4.27 -25.07
CA LEU A 207 0.46 3.00 -25.27
C LEU A 207 0.62 2.21 -23.96
N ASP A 208 0.92 2.89 -22.85
CA ASP A 208 1.05 2.28 -21.53
C ASP A 208 -0.28 1.70 -21.03
N ILE A 209 -1.40 2.40 -21.30
CA ILE A 209 -2.76 1.91 -21.00
C ILE A 209 -3.10 0.69 -21.89
N ALA A 210 -2.86 0.78 -23.20
CA ALA A 210 -3.15 -0.30 -24.14
C ALA A 210 -2.36 -1.59 -23.83
N ARG A 211 -1.15 -1.47 -23.29
CA ARG A 211 -0.32 -2.60 -22.85
C ARG A 211 -0.78 -3.24 -21.54
N ALA A 212 -1.71 -2.62 -20.82
CA ALA A 212 -2.24 -3.12 -19.56
C ALA A 212 -3.78 -3.26 -19.62
N PRO A 213 -4.32 -4.16 -20.46
CA PRO A 213 -5.77 -4.23 -20.73
C PRO A 213 -6.60 -4.57 -19.50
N PHE A 214 -6.09 -5.43 -18.61
CA PHE A 214 -6.78 -5.76 -17.35
C PHE A 214 -6.90 -4.54 -16.44
N TRP A 215 -5.82 -3.77 -16.32
CA TRP A 215 -5.83 -2.53 -15.53
C TRP A 215 -6.78 -1.50 -16.15
N ALA A 216 -6.74 -1.33 -17.48
CA ALA A 216 -7.60 -0.38 -18.17
C ALA A 216 -9.08 -0.72 -18.00
N LEU A 217 -9.44 -1.99 -18.12
CA LEU A 217 -10.82 -2.46 -17.92
C LEU A 217 -11.31 -2.19 -16.50
N GLU A 218 -10.48 -2.52 -15.49
CA GLU A 218 -10.84 -2.29 -14.09
C GLU A 218 -10.96 -0.79 -13.75
N MET A 219 -10.10 0.05 -14.32
CA MET A 219 -10.21 1.50 -14.18
C MET A 219 -11.48 2.05 -14.86
N LEU A 220 -11.87 1.49 -16.01
CA LEU A 220 -13.10 1.89 -16.70
C LEU A 220 -14.36 1.50 -15.91
N THR A 221 -14.37 0.34 -15.26
CA THR A 221 -15.53 -0.12 -14.49
C THR A 221 -15.68 0.60 -13.15
N LYS A 222 -14.58 1.00 -12.52
CA LYS A 222 -14.57 1.64 -11.20
C LYS A 222 -14.43 3.16 -11.22
N GLY A 223 -14.04 3.72 -12.36
CA GLY A 223 -13.82 5.16 -12.52
C GLY A 223 -12.44 5.62 -12.04
N GLN A 224 -12.18 6.92 -12.18
CA GLN A 224 -10.90 7.50 -11.79
C GLN A 224 -10.77 7.61 -10.26
N PRO A 225 -9.58 7.34 -9.69
CA PRO A 225 -9.33 7.54 -8.27
C PRO A 225 -9.57 9.00 -7.85
N THR A 226 -10.25 9.20 -6.72
CA THR A 226 -10.49 10.52 -6.12
C THR A 226 -9.80 10.60 -4.75
N PHE A 227 -9.78 11.78 -4.12
CA PHE A 227 -9.20 11.99 -2.78
C PHE A 227 -10.29 12.32 -1.75
N PRO A 228 -11.10 11.34 -1.33
CA PRO A 228 -12.30 11.59 -0.53
C PRO A 228 -12.01 12.24 0.83
N ASN A 229 -10.88 11.92 1.46
CA ASN A 229 -10.51 12.52 2.75
C ASN A 229 -10.24 14.03 2.65
N MET A 230 -9.84 14.50 1.45
CA MET A 230 -9.55 15.90 1.17
C MET A 230 -10.75 16.63 0.56
N ARG A 231 -11.73 15.93 -0.02
CA ARG A 231 -12.83 16.52 -0.81
C ARG A 231 -13.61 17.65 -0.12
N LYS A 232 -13.74 17.61 1.21
CA LYS A 232 -14.42 18.68 1.98
C LYS A 232 -13.61 19.99 2.07
N TYR A 233 -12.31 19.92 1.78
CA TYR A 233 -11.32 20.96 2.09
C TYR A 233 -10.65 21.55 0.86
N VAL A 234 -10.86 20.93 -0.29
CA VAL A 234 -10.37 21.38 -1.58
C VAL A 234 -11.58 21.47 -2.50
N GLY A 235 -11.69 22.54 -3.28
CA GLY A 235 -12.77 22.69 -4.26
C GLY A 235 -12.82 21.50 -5.22
N GLU A 236 -13.95 21.25 -5.88
CA GLU A 236 -14.18 20.03 -6.70
C GLU A 236 -13.11 19.77 -7.78
N ASN A 237 -12.32 20.79 -8.13
CA ASN A 237 -11.26 20.75 -9.15
C ASN A 237 -9.83 20.87 -8.59
N ALA A 238 -9.63 20.79 -7.27
CA ALA A 238 -8.31 21.02 -6.71
C ALA A 238 -7.35 19.91 -7.10
N SER A 239 -6.23 20.32 -7.69
CA SER A 239 -5.18 19.39 -8.04
C SER A 239 -4.50 18.83 -6.78
N LEU A 240 -3.87 17.65 -6.87
CA LEU A 240 -2.85 17.22 -5.89
C LEU A 240 -1.79 18.30 -5.65
N ALA A 241 -1.65 19.24 -6.60
CA ALA A 241 -0.80 20.41 -6.51
C ALA A 241 -1.37 21.59 -5.71
N GLU A 242 -2.57 21.50 -5.16
CA GLU A 242 -3.07 22.45 -4.15
C GLU A 242 -3.11 21.77 -2.77
N MET A 243 -3.18 20.44 -2.74
CA MET A 243 -3.21 19.63 -1.51
C MET A 243 -1.84 19.45 -0.84
N ALA A 244 -0.74 19.62 -1.59
CA ALA A 244 0.63 19.37 -1.12
C ALA A 244 1.40 20.64 -0.70
N GLY A 245 0.72 21.78 -0.60
CA GLY A 245 1.35 23.10 -0.48
C GLY A 245 1.68 23.71 -1.83
#